data_AF-A0A2N9F3Q6-F1
#
_entry.id   AF-A0A2N9F3Q6-F1
#
_cell.length_a   1.000
_cell.length_b   1.000
_cell.length_c   1.000
_cell.angle_alpha   90.00
_cell.angle_beta   90.00
_cell.angle_gamma   90.00
#
_symmetry.space_group_name_H-M   'P 1'
#
loop_
_entity.id
_entity.type
_entity.pdbx_description
1 polymer ?
#
loop_
_entity_poly.entity_id
_entity_poly.type
_entity_poly.pdbx_seq_one_letter_code
_entity_poly.pdbx_strand_id
1 'polypeptide(L)'
;MGLTGWIDWEQESYPLPKDLVFVPLFALFFPSLRLFLDRYVFENLARQLIFGKRHAELDLETHDKKKKVNKFKESAWKCVYYLSAELMALSVSYDEPWFTNTKKFWVGPGDQVWPDQKTKFARVGSIILALHEGSDVILEIAKMSKYSGFEGIASICFVIFVLSWTILRLIYYPFWILWSTR
;
A
#
# COMPACT_ATOMS: atom_id res chain seq x y z
N MET A 1 -26.60 -20.36 17.33
CA MET A 1 -27.57 -19.33 16.91
C MET A 1 -26.81 -18.02 16.76
N GLY A 2 -26.17 -17.82 15.59
CA GLY A 2 -25.43 -16.62 15.24
C GLY A 2 -26.13 -15.96 14.06
N LEU A 3 -26.63 -14.74 14.27
CA LEU A 3 -27.45 -13.98 13.34
C LEU A 3 -26.57 -13.13 12.40
N THR A 4 -25.84 -13.74 11.45
CA THR A 4 -25.24 -13.03 10.29
C THR A 4 -24.87 -14.02 9.18
N GLY A 5 -25.84 -14.79 8.67
CA GLY A 5 -25.63 -15.79 7.60
C GLY A 5 -25.76 -15.21 6.18
N TRP A 6 -24.98 -14.18 5.82
CA TRP A 6 -25.03 -13.61 4.46
C TRP A 6 -23.72 -13.72 3.68
N ILE A 7 -22.57 -13.66 4.34
CA ILE A 7 -21.26 -13.85 3.70
C ILE A 7 -20.39 -14.69 4.63
N ASP A 8 -20.08 -15.90 4.17
CA ASP A 8 -19.07 -16.75 4.79
C ASP A 8 -17.70 -16.36 4.20
N TRP A 9 -17.03 -15.41 4.86
CA TRP A 9 -15.72 -14.91 4.44
C TRP A 9 -14.62 -15.97 4.54
N GLU A 10 -14.86 -17.08 5.26
CA GLU A 10 -13.91 -18.18 5.41
C GLU A 10 -14.08 -19.26 4.32
N GLN A 11 -15.16 -19.22 3.52
CA GLN A 11 -15.44 -20.22 2.50
C GLN A 11 -14.72 -19.92 1.17
N GLU A 12 -13.56 -20.55 0.98
CA GLU A 12 -12.75 -20.42 -0.24
C GLU A 12 -13.49 -21.03 -1.46
N SER A 13 -14.08 -20.17 -2.30
CA SER A 13 -14.90 -20.54 -3.46
C SER A 13 -14.32 -19.95 -4.75
N TYR A 14 -14.51 -20.62 -5.89
CA TYR A 14 -14.17 -20.02 -7.19
C TYR A 14 -15.03 -18.77 -7.45
N PRO A 15 -14.46 -17.72 -8.10
CA PRO A 15 -15.19 -16.49 -8.36
C PRO A 15 -16.43 -16.78 -9.20
N LEU A 16 -17.59 -16.52 -8.62
CA LEU A 16 -18.88 -16.68 -9.26
C LEU A 16 -19.28 -15.34 -9.93
N PRO A 17 -20.12 -15.36 -10.98
CA PRO A 17 -20.58 -14.12 -11.62
C PRO A 17 -21.24 -13.11 -10.67
N LYS A 18 -21.81 -13.59 -9.54
CA LYS A 18 -22.36 -12.76 -8.47
C LYS A 18 -21.29 -11.95 -7.72
N ASP A 19 -20.04 -12.42 -7.69
CA ASP A 19 -18.92 -11.73 -7.02
C ASP A 19 -18.43 -10.56 -7.88
N LEU A 20 -18.72 -10.58 -9.20
CA LEU A 20 -18.40 -9.49 -10.12
C LEU A 20 -19.34 -8.29 -9.97
N VAL A 21 -20.44 -8.40 -9.22
CA VAL A 21 -21.40 -7.31 -9.00
C VAL A 21 -20.76 -6.12 -8.28
N PHE A 22 -19.69 -6.35 -7.51
CA PHE A 22 -18.95 -5.28 -6.86
C PHE A 22 -17.98 -4.55 -7.79
N VAL A 23 -17.64 -5.12 -8.95
CA VAL A 23 -16.64 -4.55 -9.87
C VAL A 23 -17.04 -3.16 -10.39
N PRO A 24 -18.29 -2.93 -10.86
CA PRO A 24 -18.72 -1.59 -11.27
C PRO A 24 -18.72 -0.58 -10.11
N LEU A 25 -19.05 -1.03 -8.90
CA LEU A 25 -19.04 -0.19 -7.70
C LEU A 25 -17.62 0.28 -7.39
N PHE A 26 -16.65 -0.63 -7.36
CA PHE A 26 -15.24 -0.26 -7.18
C PHE A 26 -14.71 0.59 -8.34
N ALA A 27 -15.09 0.26 -9.59
CA ALA A 27 -14.66 0.98 -10.78
C ALA A 27 -15.11 2.45 -10.79
N LEU A 28 -16.26 2.78 -10.17
CA LEU A 28 -16.71 4.16 -10.03
C LEU A 28 -16.21 4.82 -8.74
N PHE A 29 -16.09 4.05 -7.66
CA PHE A 29 -15.66 4.54 -6.36
C PHE A 29 -14.22 5.08 -6.39
N PHE A 30 -13.27 4.31 -6.92
CA PHE A 30 -11.86 4.69 -6.90
C PHE A 30 -11.57 5.98 -7.70
N PRO A 31 -12.07 6.17 -8.93
CA PRO A 31 -11.91 7.44 -9.65
C PRO A 31 -12.60 8.60 -8.94
N SER A 32 -13.79 8.40 -8.39
CA SER A 32 -14.51 9.45 -7.66
C SER A 32 -13.75 9.89 -6.41
N LEU A 33 -13.25 8.93 -5.63
CA LEU A 33 -12.41 9.18 -4.46
C LEU A 33 -11.12 9.90 -4.85
N ARG A 34 -10.48 9.47 -5.94
CA ARG A 34 -9.28 10.13 -6.47
C ARG A 34 -9.54 11.59 -6.81
N LEU A 35 -10.61 11.89 -7.54
CA LEU A 35 -10.96 13.26 -7.91
C LEU A 35 -11.27 14.12 -6.68
N PHE A 36 -11.97 13.56 -5.70
CA PHE A 36 -12.27 14.24 -4.44
C PHE A 36 -10.98 14.57 -3.67
N LEU A 37 -10.12 13.57 -3.43
CA LEU A 37 -8.86 13.77 -2.71
C LEU A 37 -7.93 14.72 -3.47
N ASP A 38 -7.84 14.58 -4.79
CA ASP A 38 -7.04 15.46 -5.65
C ASP A 38 -7.45 16.93 -5.51
N ARG A 39 -8.76 17.21 -5.45
CA ARG A 39 -9.29 18.58 -5.48
C ARG A 39 -9.37 19.23 -4.09
N TYR A 40 -9.76 18.47 -3.06
CA TYR A 40 -10.00 19.00 -1.73
C TYR A 40 -8.80 18.86 -0.79
N VAL A 41 -8.04 17.78 -0.91
CA VAL A 41 -6.94 17.47 0.01
C VAL A 41 -5.59 17.80 -0.63
N PHE A 42 -5.24 17.12 -1.72
CA PHE A 42 -3.89 17.21 -2.28
C PHE A 42 -3.60 18.58 -2.90
N GLU A 43 -4.56 19.20 -3.59
CA GLU A 43 -4.37 20.55 -4.12
C GLU A 43 -4.25 21.60 -3.02
N ASN A 44 -5.01 21.46 -1.92
CA ASN A 44 -4.91 22.36 -0.77
C ASN A 44 -3.57 22.19 -0.05
N LEU A 45 -3.13 20.95 0.20
CA LEU A 45 -1.83 20.66 0.81
C LEU A 45 -0.67 21.12 -0.08
N ALA A 46 -0.71 20.81 -1.39
CA ALA A 46 0.30 21.26 -2.34
C ALA A 46 0.37 22.79 -2.39
N ARG A 47 -0.79 23.47 -2.35
CA ARG A 47 -0.83 24.94 -2.33
C ARG A 47 -0.17 25.52 -1.09
N GLN A 48 -0.49 24.98 0.08
CA GLN A 48 0.09 25.41 1.35
C GLN A 48 1.60 25.18 1.42
N LEU A 49 2.07 24.07 0.88
CA LEU A 49 3.47 23.66 0.99
C LEU A 49 4.39 24.25 -0.10
N ILE A 50 3.88 24.59 -1.29
CA ILE A 50 4.70 24.97 -2.45
C ILE A 50 4.68 26.48 -2.74
N PHE A 51 3.60 27.22 -2.45
CA PHE A 51 3.49 28.62 -2.85
C PHE A 51 3.97 29.60 -1.76
N GLY A 52 5.23 30.03 -1.88
CA GLY A 52 5.75 31.28 -1.30
C GLY A 52 5.62 32.46 -2.28
N LYS A 53 5.19 33.63 -1.80
CA LYS A 53 4.88 34.84 -2.60
C LYS A 53 6.09 35.39 -3.39
N ARG A 54 5.95 35.56 -4.72
CA ARG A 54 6.39 36.75 -5.50
C ARG A 54 5.87 36.73 -6.95
N HIS A 55 5.67 37.91 -7.54
CA HIS A 55 4.65 38.21 -8.54
C HIS A 55 5.17 38.66 -9.94
N ALA A 56 6.40 38.34 -10.34
CA ALA A 56 6.92 38.80 -11.65
C ALA A 56 7.75 37.77 -12.45
N GLU A 57 8.35 36.77 -11.80
CA GLU A 57 8.97 35.60 -12.45
C GLU A 57 7.90 34.54 -12.82
N LEU A 58 6.73 35.01 -13.25
CA LEU A 58 5.47 34.29 -13.04
C LEU A 58 5.20 33.19 -14.07
N ASP A 59 5.63 33.28 -15.33
CA ASP A 59 5.06 32.42 -16.38
C ASP A 59 5.79 31.08 -16.56
N LEU A 60 7.12 31.11 -16.70
CA LEU A 60 7.97 29.90 -16.73
C LEU A 60 7.94 29.16 -15.39
N GLU A 61 8.02 29.91 -14.30
CA GLU A 61 7.96 29.36 -12.95
C GLU A 61 6.56 28.82 -12.64
N THR A 62 5.48 29.35 -13.23
CA THR A 62 4.12 28.78 -13.09
C THR A 62 4.00 27.43 -13.76
N HIS A 63 4.60 27.21 -14.93
CA HIS A 63 4.59 25.90 -15.57
C HIS A 63 5.35 24.87 -14.73
N ASP A 64 6.53 25.21 -14.21
CA ASP A 64 7.31 24.33 -13.33
C ASP A 64 6.65 24.11 -11.96
N LYS A 65 6.01 25.14 -11.38
CA LYS A 65 5.22 25.02 -10.15
C LYS A 65 4.01 24.10 -10.37
N LYS A 66 3.27 24.26 -11.47
CA LYS A 66 2.17 23.34 -11.85
C LYS A 66 2.68 21.91 -12.00
N LYS A 67 3.85 21.71 -12.63
CA LYS A 67 4.46 20.38 -12.76
C LYS A 67 4.85 19.79 -11.41
N LYS A 68 5.43 20.58 -10.50
CA LYS A 68 5.74 20.14 -9.12
C LYS A 68 4.47 19.77 -8.34
N VAL A 69 3.41 20.58 -8.46
CA VAL A 69 2.10 20.30 -7.84
C VAL A 69 1.49 19.01 -8.39
N ASN A 70 1.51 18.80 -9.71
CA ASN A 70 0.98 17.56 -10.29
C ASN A 70 1.76 16.32 -9.82
N LYS A 71 3.10 16.40 -9.77
CA LYS A 71 3.94 15.32 -9.23
C LYS A 71 3.70 15.07 -7.74
N PHE A 72 3.47 16.13 -6.96
CA PHE A 72 3.09 16.02 -5.56
C PHE A 72 1.75 15.30 -5.43
N LYS A 73 0.73 15.69 -6.21
CA LYS A 73 -0.59 15.04 -6.22
C LYS A 73 -0.51 13.57 -6.61
N GLU A 74 0.26 13.24 -7.64
CA GLU A 74 0.50 11.85 -8.05
C GLU A 74 1.14 11.02 -6.93
N SER A 75 2.14 11.59 -6.24
CA SER A 75 2.83 10.93 -5.13
C SER A 75 1.94 10.79 -3.90
N ALA A 76 1.12 11.80 -3.61
CA ALA A 76 0.13 11.76 -2.52
C ALA A 76 -0.95 10.71 -2.75
N TRP A 77 -1.47 10.59 -3.99
CA TRP A 77 -2.41 9.54 -4.34
C TRP A 77 -1.80 8.15 -4.15
N LYS A 78 -0.56 7.94 -4.60
CA LYS A 78 0.17 6.67 -4.41
C LYS A 78 0.36 6.37 -2.92
N CYS A 79 0.76 7.36 -2.13
CA CYS A 79 0.90 7.23 -0.68
C CYS A 79 -0.40 6.79 0.00
N VAL A 80 -1.53 7.43 -0.34
CA VAL A 80 -2.84 7.06 0.24
C VAL A 80 -3.25 5.65 -0.19
N TYR A 81 -3.05 5.31 -1.46
CA TYR A 81 -3.33 3.98 -1.98
C TYR A 81 -2.52 2.91 -1.25
N TYR A 82 -1.19 3.07 -1.16
CA TYR A 82 -0.29 2.13 -0.49
C TYR A 82 -0.60 2.01 1.01
N LEU A 83 -0.83 3.13 1.70
CA LEU A 83 -1.21 3.11 3.11
C LEU A 83 -2.55 2.39 3.34
N SER A 84 -3.53 2.62 2.46
CA SER A 84 -4.82 1.94 2.56
C SER A 84 -4.71 0.44 2.31
N ALA A 85 -3.87 0.03 1.34
CA ALA A 85 -3.58 -1.37 1.06
C ALA A 85 -2.86 -2.04 2.23
N GLU A 86 -1.92 -1.33 2.86
CA GLU A 86 -1.20 -1.83 4.03
C GLU A 86 -2.13 -2.01 5.25
N LEU A 87 -2.98 -1.02 5.55
CA LEU A 87 -3.98 -1.14 6.62
C LEU A 87 -4.96 -2.29 6.36
N MET A 88 -5.38 -2.48 5.11
CA MET A 88 -6.24 -3.60 4.72
C MET A 88 -5.51 -4.94 4.89
N ALA A 89 -4.27 -5.06 4.44
CA ALA A 89 -3.47 -6.27 4.56
C ALA A 89 -3.21 -6.62 6.03
N LEU A 90 -2.90 -5.63 6.87
CA LEU A 90 -2.76 -5.80 8.32
C LEU A 90 -4.07 -6.21 8.96
N SER A 91 -5.19 -5.57 8.61
CA SER A 91 -6.50 -5.92 9.13
C SER A 91 -6.90 -7.36 8.79
N VAL A 92 -6.65 -7.81 7.57
CA VAL A 92 -6.96 -9.19 7.14
C VAL A 92 -6.03 -10.20 7.79
N SER A 93 -4.77 -9.84 8.03
CA SER A 93 -3.76 -10.75 8.58
C SER A 93 -3.72 -10.78 10.11
N TYR A 94 -4.35 -9.82 10.79
CA TYR A 94 -4.20 -9.63 12.24
C TYR A 94 -4.73 -10.82 13.05
N ASP A 95 -5.89 -11.35 12.65
CA ASP A 95 -6.56 -12.46 13.36
C ASP A 95 -6.00 -13.84 12.98
N GLU A 96 -5.06 -13.90 12.04
CA GLU A 96 -4.55 -15.16 11.51
C GLU A 96 -3.41 -15.76 12.34
N PRO A 97 -3.54 -17.01 12.84
CA PRO A 97 -2.56 -17.61 13.72
C PRO A 97 -1.19 -17.87 13.06
N TRP A 98 -1.12 -17.87 11.73
CA TRP A 98 0.14 -17.98 10.98
C TRP A 98 0.91 -16.66 10.91
N PHE A 99 0.26 -15.51 11.17
CA PHE A 99 0.92 -14.21 11.20
C PHE A 99 1.81 -14.07 12.45
N THR A 100 1.37 -14.58 13.60
CA THR A 100 2.15 -14.53 14.85
C THR A 100 3.09 -15.73 15.01
N ASN A 101 2.77 -16.89 14.43
CA ASN A 101 3.55 -18.12 14.61
C ASN A 101 4.03 -18.72 13.28
N THR A 102 5.31 -18.53 12.98
CA THR A 102 5.98 -19.06 11.77
C THR A 102 5.90 -20.58 11.66
N LYS A 103 5.80 -21.32 12.78
CA LYS A 103 5.66 -22.79 12.77
C LYS A 103 4.35 -23.27 12.15
N LYS A 104 3.28 -22.47 12.18
CA LYS A 104 1.98 -22.79 11.58
C LYS A 104 1.87 -22.29 10.14
N PHE A 105 2.86 -21.54 9.67
CA PHE A 105 2.85 -20.89 8.36
C PHE A 105 2.75 -21.91 7.22
N TRP A 106 3.46 -23.03 7.33
CA TRP A 106 3.47 -24.12 6.33
C TRP A 106 2.44 -25.21 6.56
N VAL A 107 1.58 -25.06 7.58
CA VAL A 107 0.50 -26.01 7.82
C VAL A 107 -0.71 -25.51 7.02
N GLY A 108 -1.04 -26.25 5.96
CA GLY A 108 -2.27 -26.03 5.19
C GLY A 108 -3.50 -26.49 5.98
N PRO A 109 -4.71 -26.05 5.61
CA PRO A 109 -5.94 -26.66 6.12
C PRO A 109 -6.01 -28.14 5.71
N GLY A 110 -6.19 -29.06 6.65
CA GLY A 110 -6.36 -30.51 6.38
C GLY A 110 -5.10 -31.25 5.89
N ASP A 111 -5.29 -32.43 5.29
CA ASP A 111 -4.24 -33.33 4.78
C ASP A 111 -3.70 -32.94 3.39
N GLN A 112 -3.78 -31.65 3.00
CA GLN A 112 -3.41 -31.21 1.65
C GLN A 112 -1.89 -31.37 1.39
N VAL A 113 -1.53 -32.29 0.50
CA VAL A 113 -0.13 -32.54 0.07
C VAL A 113 0.16 -31.79 -1.24
N TRP A 114 1.42 -31.43 -1.47
CA TRP A 114 1.89 -30.82 -2.72
C TRP A 114 1.43 -31.64 -3.95
N PRO A 115 0.95 -31.02 -5.06
CA PRO A 115 1.08 -29.62 -5.48
C PRO A 115 -0.15 -28.71 -5.20
N ASP A 116 -1.24 -29.20 -4.61
CA ASP A 116 -2.52 -28.48 -4.52
C ASP A 116 -2.60 -27.39 -3.42
N GLN A 117 -1.47 -27.00 -2.83
CA GLN A 117 -1.38 -26.02 -1.74
C GLN A 117 -1.42 -24.56 -2.23
N LYS A 118 -2.53 -24.13 -2.83
CA LYS A 118 -2.76 -22.73 -3.23
C LYS A 118 -2.67 -21.74 -2.06
N THR A 119 -3.11 -22.17 -0.87
CA THR A 119 -3.12 -21.35 0.36
C THR A 119 -1.72 -20.99 0.86
N LYS A 120 -0.70 -21.83 0.62
CA LYS A 120 0.70 -21.53 0.99
C LYS A 120 1.26 -20.36 0.20
N PHE A 121 1.08 -20.38 -1.13
CA PHE A 121 1.57 -19.32 -2.00
C PHE A 121 0.81 -18.01 -1.79
N ALA A 122 -0.49 -18.08 -1.50
CA ALA A 122 -1.29 -16.90 -1.16
C ALA A 122 -0.84 -16.22 0.14
N ARG A 123 -0.53 -16.99 1.20
CA ARG A 123 0.00 -16.47 2.48
C ARG A 123 1.37 -15.82 2.31
N VAL A 124 2.29 -16.50 1.60
CA VAL A 124 3.61 -15.95 1.27
C VAL A 124 3.46 -14.66 0.47
N GLY A 125 2.63 -14.68 -0.59
CA GLY A 125 2.36 -13.52 -1.42
C GLY A 125 1.78 -12.33 -0.65
N SER A 126 0.87 -12.59 0.29
CA SER A 126 0.22 -11.55 1.10
C SER A 126 1.20 -10.87 2.06
N ILE A 127 2.08 -11.63 2.73
CA ILE A 127 3.14 -11.07 3.58
C ILE A 127 4.13 -10.26 2.74
N ILE A 128 4.52 -10.77 1.57
CA ILE A 128 5.43 -10.05 0.67
C ILE A 128 4.83 -8.72 0.23
N LEU A 129 3.58 -8.74 -0.21
CA LEU A 129 2.85 -7.53 -0.60
C LEU A 129 2.80 -6.55 0.57
N ALA A 130 2.36 -6.97 1.76
CA ALA A 130 2.27 -6.09 2.92
C ALA A 130 3.62 -5.44 3.28
N LEU A 131 4.71 -6.23 3.32
CA LEU A 131 6.05 -5.72 3.65
C LEU A 131 6.65 -4.83 2.56
N HIS A 132 6.34 -5.10 1.29
CA HIS A 132 6.84 -4.31 0.16
C HIS A 132 6.16 -2.95 0.09
N GLU A 133 4.82 -2.93 0.17
CA GLU A 133 4.02 -1.72 0.01
C GLU A 133 4.31 -0.70 1.14
N GLY A 134 4.61 -1.14 2.37
CA GLY A 134 4.94 -0.24 3.47
C GLY A 134 6.25 0.54 3.26
N SER A 135 7.25 -0.04 2.60
CA SER A 135 8.47 0.70 2.24
C SER A 135 8.20 1.73 1.15
N ASP A 136 7.30 1.43 0.22
CA ASP A 136 6.93 2.34 -0.87
C ASP A 136 6.14 3.56 -0.36
N VAL A 137 5.38 3.44 0.74
CA VAL A 137 4.77 4.59 1.44
C VAL A 137 5.85 5.62 1.84
N ILE A 138 6.94 5.17 2.45
CA ILE A 138 8.04 6.05 2.92
C ILE A 138 8.70 6.76 1.73
N LEU A 139 8.84 6.06 0.60
CA LEU A 139 9.39 6.63 -0.63
C LEU A 139 8.50 7.72 -1.22
N GLU A 140 7.18 7.52 -1.24
CA GLU A 140 6.24 8.54 -1.73
C GLU A 140 6.21 9.76 -0.81
N ILE A 141 6.32 9.58 0.52
CA ILE A 141 6.50 10.69 1.47
C ILE A 141 7.77 11.48 1.17
N ALA A 142 8.91 10.80 0.92
CA ALA A 142 10.17 11.46 0.59
C ALA A 142 10.05 12.31 -0.69
N LYS A 143 9.37 11.80 -1.72
CA LYS A 143 9.11 12.54 -2.98
C LYS A 143 8.25 13.77 -2.72
N MET A 144 7.17 13.64 -1.96
CA MET A 144 6.30 14.76 -1.58
C MET A 144 7.08 15.85 -0.84
N SER A 145 7.87 15.48 0.18
CA SER A 145 8.72 16.43 0.93
C SER A 145 9.73 17.14 0.03
N LYS A 146 10.31 16.43 -0.94
CA LYS A 146 11.24 17.01 -1.92
C LYS A 146 10.54 18.03 -2.83
N TYR A 147 9.31 17.76 -3.28
CA TYR A 147 8.55 18.70 -4.12
C TYR A 147 8.09 19.94 -3.36
N SER A 148 7.85 19.80 -2.05
CA SER A 148 7.51 20.91 -1.14
C SER A 148 8.71 21.76 -0.71
N GLY A 149 9.94 21.42 -1.10
CA GLY A 149 11.14 22.19 -0.73
C GLY A 149 11.71 21.88 0.66
N PHE A 150 11.18 20.86 1.37
CA PHE A 150 11.71 20.39 2.66
C PHE A 150 12.81 19.34 2.45
N GLU A 151 13.97 19.79 1.96
CA GLU A 151 15.08 18.89 1.59
C GLU A 151 15.60 18.03 2.76
N GLY A 152 15.60 18.57 3.98
CA GLY A 152 16.02 17.82 5.17
C GLY A 152 15.12 16.61 5.46
N ILE A 153 13.79 16.81 5.40
CA ILE A 153 12.81 15.72 5.62
C ILE A 153 12.93 14.69 4.49
N ALA A 154 13.09 15.15 3.24
CA ALA A 154 13.25 14.26 2.10
C ALA A 154 14.48 13.35 2.24
N SER A 155 15.62 13.90 2.66
CA SER A 155 16.85 13.12 2.89
C SER A 155 16.69 12.10 4.01
N ILE A 156 16.08 12.49 5.14
CA ILE A 156 15.82 11.57 6.27
C ILE A 156 14.90 10.43 5.83
N CYS A 157 13.77 10.74 5.20
CA CYS A 157 12.84 9.73 4.69
C CYS A 157 13.49 8.81 3.65
N PHE A 158 14.38 9.34 2.80
CA PHE A 158 15.12 8.53 1.83
C PHE A 158 16.07 7.54 2.51
N VAL A 159 16.80 7.96 3.54
CA VAL A 159 17.68 7.06 4.32
C VAL A 159 16.86 5.97 5.02
N ILE A 160 15.75 6.35 5.66
CA ILE A 160 14.85 5.38 6.31
C ILE A 160 14.30 4.39 5.28
N PHE A 161 13.90 4.86 4.10
CA PHE A 161 13.46 4.01 3.00
C PHE A 161 14.53 2.99 2.61
N VAL A 162 15.78 3.42 2.39
CA VAL A 162 16.87 2.51 2.00
C VAL A 162 17.15 1.48 3.09
N LEU A 163 17.16 1.89 4.36
CA LEU A 163 17.35 0.97 5.49
C LEU A 163 16.20 -0.04 5.61
N SER A 164 14.95 0.44 5.55
CA SER A 164 13.75 -0.41 5.57
C SER A 164 13.77 -1.42 4.42
N TRP A 165 13.99 -0.93 3.19
CA TRP A 165 14.04 -1.74 1.99
C TRP A 165 15.15 -2.80 2.03
N THR A 166 16.35 -2.44 2.49
CA THR A 166 17.47 -3.40 2.61
C THR A 166 17.20 -4.46 3.66
N ILE A 167 16.71 -4.09 4.85
CA ILE A 167 16.45 -5.04 5.94
C ILE A 167 15.31 -6.00 5.56
N LEU A 168 14.17 -5.46 5.11
CA LEU A 168 12.99 -6.26 4.77
C LEU A 168 13.26 -7.21 3.60
N ARG A 169 13.91 -6.72 2.55
CA ARG A 169 14.07 -7.46 1.29
C ARG A 169 15.29 -8.37 1.26
N LEU A 170 16.40 -7.97 1.89
CA LEU A 170 17.66 -8.72 1.86
C LEU A 170 17.87 -9.62 3.08
N ILE A 171 17.27 -9.30 4.23
CA ILE A 171 17.51 -10.04 5.47
C ILE A 171 16.23 -10.77 5.88
N TYR A 172 15.14 -10.06 6.11
CA TYR A 172 13.93 -10.70 6.64
C TYR A 172 13.39 -11.73 5.67
N TYR A 173 13.21 -11.38 4.40
CA TYR A 173 12.63 -12.28 3.40
C TYR A 173 13.39 -13.62 3.22
N PRO A 174 14.71 -13.65 2.91
CA PRO A 174 15.42 -14.92 2.71
C PRO A 174 15.60 -15.70 4.01
N PHE A 175 15.91 -15.05 5.14
CA PHE A 175 16.13 -15.78 6.39
C PHE A 175 14.83 -16.33 6.98
N TRP A 176 13.72 -15.60 6.87
CA TRP A 176 12.42 -16.07 7.34
C TRP A 176 11.90 -17.24 6.50
N ILE A 177 12.00 -17.16 5.17
CA ILE A 177 11.62 -18.27 4.27
C ILE A 177 12.48 -19.50 4.54
N LEU A 178 13.81 -19.35 4.60
CA LEU A 178 14.72 -20.47 4.83
C LEU A 178 14.52 -21.12 6.20
N TRP A 179 14.32 -20.32 7.27
CA TRP A 179 14.08 -20.86 8.61
C TRP A 179 12.76 -21.62 8.69
N SER A 180 11.74 -21.11 8.03
CA SER A 180 10.41 -21.70 8.06
C SER A 180 10.35 -23.03 7.29
N THR A 181 11.31 -23.32 6.40
CA THR A 181 11.42 -24.60 5.66
C THR A 181 12.08 -25.73 6.49
N ARG A 182 12.71 -25.43 7.63
CA ARG A 182 13.32 -26.42 8.55
C ARG A 182 12.37 -26.81 9.68
#